data_AF-N1RQB3-F1
#
_entry.id   AF-N1RQB3-F1
#
_cell.length_a   1.000
_cell.length_b   1.000
_cell.length_c   1.000
_cell.angle_alpha   90.00
_cell.angle_beta   90.00
_cell.angle_gamma   90.00
#
_symmetry.space_group_name_H-M   'P 1'
#
loop_
_entity.id
_entity.type
_entity.pdbx_description
1 polymer ?
#
loop_
_entity_poly.entity_id
_entity_poly.type
_entity_poly.pdbx_seq_one_letter_code
_entity_poly.pdbx_strand_id
1 'polypeptide(L)'
;MKLDDSFEWLEPLDEDMADEMLPHNGIEGDRPVAPKADVDALVKQVSDLGLVLPTGFEAFMRSDRLHQRIPSASAWYFRLSKLIKCPAAIDDDQGGYLIRFHFDQQSCAFAYLYLSKSGCHCVLVSTVDVPMCLNEDDEINGEQLDGDNEGEDIDEESIDTSELTKEYFSLAGLSFEEYLVTVYFEGLLSFQAESFEGLEDFVKHVYRSPREVEHLRETNEAIKVFLDAQKWKGVEHYRQLISD
;
A
#
# COMPACT_ATOMS: atom_id res chain seq x y z
N MET A 1 -12.38 -16.67 -6.17
CA MET A 1 -12.19 -15.24 -6.51
C MET A 1 -11.14 -15.03 -7.61
N LYS A 2 -11.35 -14.09 -8.54
CA LYS A 2 -10.43 -13.69 -9.61
C LYS A 2 -9.93 -12.26 -9.34
N LEU A 3 -8.63 -12.02 -9.50
CA LEU A 3 -7.99 -10.71 -9.39
C LEU A 3 -7.61 -10.24 -10.79
N ASP A 4 -8.42 -9.35 -11.36
CA ASP A 4 -8.28 -8.84 -12.73
C ASP A 4 -8.53 -7.32 -12.84
N ASP A 5 -8.30 -6.59 -11.75
CA ASP A 5 -8.48 -5.15 -11.59
C ASP A 5 -9.93 -4.65 -11.69
N SER A 6 -10.92 -5.55 -11.77
CA SER A 6 -12.35 -5.18 -11.86
C SER A 6 -12.99 -4.83 -10.52
N PHE A 7 -12.41 -5.31 -9.41
CA PHE A 7 -12.97 -5.22 -8.06
C PHE A 7 -14.39 -5.81 -7.92
N GLU A 8 -14.78 -6.76 -8.77
CA GLU A 8 -16.09 -7.44 -8.67
C GLU A 8 -16.28 -8.17 -7.33
N TRP A 9 -15.18 -8.56 -6.69
CA TRP A 9 -15.16 -9.21 -5.39
C TRP A 9 -15.35 -8.26 -4.20
N LEU A 10 -15.20 -6.95 -4.40
CA LEU A 10 -15.23 -5.96 -3.33
C LEU A 10 -16.68 -5.55 -3.05
N GLU A 11 -17.36 -6.29 -2.17
CA GLU A 11 -18.75 -6.03 -1.81
C GLU A 11 -18.89 -4.78 -0.92
N PRO A 12 -20.03 -4.06 -0.98
CA PRO A 12 -20.33 -3.00 -0.02
C PRO A 12 -20.28 -3.50 1.42
N LEU A 13 -19.93 -2.61 2.35
CA LEU A 13 -20.10 -2.87 3.78
C LEU A 13 -21.60 -2.95 4.11
N ASP A 14 -21.95 -3.69 5.15
CA ASP A 14 -23.28 -3.61 5.74
C ASP A 14 -23.54 -2.21 6.33
N GLU A 15 -24.81 -1.89 6.57
CA GLU A 15 -25.25 -0.54 6.97
C GLU A 15 -24.62 -0.10 8.30
N ASP A 16 -24.57 -0.98 9.29
CA ASP A 16 -24.01 -0.68 10.61
C ASP A 16 -22.50 -0.40 10.51
N MET A 17 -21.76 -1.25 9.79
CA MET A 17 -20.32 -1.05 9.57
C MET A 17 -20.03 0.20 8.73
N ALA A 18 -20.84 0.47 7.69
CA ALA A 18 -20.70 1.67 6.89
C ALA A 18 -20.87 2.94 7.73
N ASP A 19 -21.87 2.96 8.61
CA ASP A 19 -22.13 4.06 9.54
C ASP A 19 -20.97 4.25 10.54
N GLU A 20 -20.42 3.15 11.07
CA GLU A 20 -19.23 3.20 11.94
C GLU A 20 -17.99 3.75 11.22
N MET A 21 -17.88 3.54 9.90
CA MET A 21 -16.75 4.00 9.09
C MET A 21 -16.87 5.45 8.61
N LEU A 22 -18.04 6.09 8.70
CA LEU A 22 -18.23 7.48 8.25
C LEU A 22 -17.20 8.49 8.79
N PRO A 23 -16.76 8.46 10.07
CA PRO A 23 -15.73 9.37 10.56
C PRO A 23 -14.34 9.13 9.92
N HIS A 24 -14.15 7.98 9.28
CA HIS A 24 -12.86 7.49 8.81
C HIS A 24 -12.75 7.43 7.29
N ASN A 25 -13.86 7.51 6.55
CA ASN A 25 -13.90 7.38 5.09
C ASN A 25 -14.74 8.47 4.41
N GLY A 26 -14.58 8.60 3.09
CA GLY A 26 -15.40 9.46 2.24
C GLY A 26 -15.13 10.96 2.36
N ILE A 27 -16.03 11.76 1.75
CA ILE A 27 -15.93 13.23 1.67
C ILE A 27 -16.27 13.90 3.01
N GLU A 28 -17.05 13.23 3.86
CA GLU A 28 -17.52 13.76 5.15
C GLU A 28 -16.56 13.43 6.31
N GLY A 29 -15.68 12.44 6.14
CA GLY A 29 -14.65 12.09 7.12
C GLY A 29 -13.40 12.98 7.00
N ASP A 30 -12.54 12.93 8.02
CA ASP A 30 -11.32 13.78 8.11
C ASP A 30 -10.27 13.47 7.02
N ARG A 31 -10.49 12.46 6.17
CA ARG A 31 -9.47 11.89 5.26
C ARG A 31 -10.08 11.47 3.92
N PRO A 32 -10.38 12.42 3.01
CA PRO A 32 -10.98 12.14 1.71
C PRO A 32 -10.01 11.41 0.76
N VAL A 33 -10.55 10.82 -0.31
CA VAL A 33 -9.74 10.24 -1.38
C VAL A 33 -8.79 11.28 -1.99
N ALA A 34 -7.73 10.80 -2.62
CA ALA A 34 -6.78 11.67 -3.30
C ALA A 34 -7.50 12.58 -4.32
N PRO A 35 -7.21 13.90 -4.33
CA PRO A 35 -7.76 14.81 -5.30
C PRO A 35 -7.55 14.30 -6.73
N LYS A 36 -8.55 14.48 -7.60
CA LYS A 36 -8.45 14.02 -9.00
C LYS A 36 -7.21 14.58 -9.72
N ALA A 37 -6.84 15.83 -9.42
CA ALA A 37 -5.66 16.49 -9.97
C ALA A 37 -4.35 15.79 -9.55
N ASP A 38 -4.29 15.26 -8.33
CA ASP A 38 -3.12 14.53 -7.82
C ASP A 38 -2.97 13.20 -8.55
N VAL A 39 -4.07 12.46 -8.73
CA VAL A 39 -4.05 11.21 -9.51
C VAL A 39 -3.67 11.48 -10.96
N ASP A 40 -4.19 12.55 -11.58
CA ASP A 40 -3.84 12.94 -12.96
C ASP A 40 -2.34 13.29 -13.09
N ALA A 41 -1.79 14.01 -12.11
CA ALA A 41 -0.38 14.37 -12.06
C ALA A 41 0.51 13.13 -11.88
N LEU A 42 0.12 12.19 -11.00
CA LEU A 42 0.82 10.91 -10.83
C LEU A 42 0.84 10.11 -12.14
N VAL A 43 -0.32 9.93 -12.79
CA VAL A 43 -0.43 9.18 -14.05
C VAL A 43 0.48 9.79 -15.12
N LYS A 44 0.50 11.13 -15.21
CA LYS A 44 1.41 11.83 -16.12
C LYS A 44 2.88 11.56 -15.77
N GLN A 45 3.27 11.68 -14.50
CA GLN A 45 4.65 11.47 -14.06
C GLN A 45 5.14 10.04 -14.32
N VAL A 46 4.31 9.04 -14.04
CA VAL A 46 4.57 7.62 -14.36
C VAL A 46 4.79 7.46 -15.86
N SER A 47 3.91 8.01 -16.69
CA SER A 47 4.01 7.94 -18.15
C SER A 47 5.28 8.62 -18.68
N ASP A 48 5.63 9.81 -18.19
CA ASP A 48 6.83 10.55 -18.61
C ASP A 48 8.12 9.79 -18.28
N LEU A 49 8.12 8.98 -17.23
CA LEU A 49 9.23 8.14 -16.79
C LEU A 49 9.28 6.75 -17.47
N GLY A 50 8.32 6.47 -18.37
CA GLY A 50 8.20 5.18 -19.05
C GLY A 50 7.84 4.02 -18.11
N LEU A 51 7.22 4.31 -16.96
CA LEU A 51 6.73 3.31 -16.02
C LEU A 51 5.32 2.86 -16.39
N VAL A 52 4.86 1.77 -15.76
CA VAL A 52 3.49 1.27 -15.92
C VAL A 52 2.79 1.33 -14.57
N LEU A 53 1.71 2.11 -14.48
CA LEU A 53 0.83 2.13 -13.31
C LEU A 53 -0.22 1.00 -13.45
N PRO A 54 -0.48 0.20 -12.41
CA PRO A 54 -1.53 -0.82 -12.47
C PRO A 54 -2.90 -0.19 -12.70
N THR A 55 -3.69 -0.75 -13.62
CA THR A 55 -5.01 -0.20 -13.95
C THR A 55 -5.96 -0.22 -12.75
N GLY A 56 -5.94 -1.30 -11.95
CA GLY A 56 -6.71 -1.37 -10.72
C GLY A 56 -6.32 -0.30 -9.70
N PHE A 57 -5.03 0.02 -9.58
CA PHE A 57 -4.55 1.07 -8.68
C PHE A 57 -5.11 2.43 -9.05
N GLU A 58 -5.01 2.82 -10.32
CA GLU A 58 -5.59 4.08 -10.79
C GLU A 58 -7.12 4.11 -10.58
N ALA A 59 -7.81 3.04 -10.97
CA ALA A 59 -9.27 2.97 -10.85
C ALA A 59 -9.73 3.08 -9.38
N PHE A 60 -9.01 2.44 -8.47
CA PHE A 60 -9.28 2.50 -7.04
C PHE A 60 -9.06 3.91 -6.49
N MET A 61 -7.87 4.50 -6.70
CA MET A 61 -7.51 5.83 -6.16
C MET A 61 -8.42 6.96 -6.65
N ARG A 62 -9.15 6.75 -7.75
CA ARG A 62 -10.12 7.71 -8.30
C ARG A 62 -11.54 7.56 -7.74
N SER A 63 -11.82 6.51 -6.97
CA SER A 63 -13.18 6.08 -6.69
C SER A 63 -13.51 6.14 -5.21
N ASP A 64 -14.16 7.23 -4.79
CA ASP A 64 -14.80 7.37 -3.47
C ASP A 64 -15.59 6.13 -3.07
N ARG A 65 -16.39 5.62 -4.01
CA ARG A 65 -17.24 4.44 -3.82
C ARG A 65 -16.45 3.17 -3.50
N LEU A 66 -15.22 3.02 -4.01
CA LEU A 66 -14.40 1.83 -3.74
C LEU A 66 -13.68 1.98 -2.40
N HIS A 67 -13.21 3.20 -2.08
CA HIS A 67 -12.62 3.51 -0.77
C HIS A 67 -13.61 3.28 0.38
N GLN A 68 -14.87 3.67 0.23
CA GLN A 68 -15.92 3.45 1.23
C GLN A 68 -16.23 1.97 1.50
N ARG A 69 -15.77 1.05 0.65
CA ARG A 69 -15.95 -0.39 0.84
C ARG A 69 -14.84 -1.03 1.66
N ILE A 70 -13.74 -0.31 1.92
CA ILE A 70 -12.64 -0.86 2.70
C ILE A 70 -12.89 -0.56 4.18
N PRO A 71 -13.18 -1.58 4.99
CA PRO A 71 -13.31 -1.39 6.43
C PRO A 71 -11.93 -1.23 7.06
N SER A 72 -11.84 -0.43 8.12
CA SER A 72 -10.56 -0.19 8.80
C SER A 72 -10.74 -0.19 10.33
N ALA A 73 -10.49 -1.35 10.94
CA ALA A 73 -10.53 -1.50 12.41
C ALA A 73 -9.31 -0.88 13.12
N SER A 74 -8.21 -0.67 12.39
CA SER A 74 -6.94 -0.13 12.89
C SER A 74 -6.67 1.31 12.44
N ALA A 75 -7.69 2.00 11.94
CA ALA A 75 -7.61 3.38 11.47
C ALA A 75 -6.48 3.60 10.44
N TRP A 76 -6.48 2.82 9.36
CA TRP A 76 -5.67 3.07 8.17
C TRP A 76 -6.45 3.86 7.12
N TYR A 77 -5.73 4.64 6.34
CA TYR A 77 -6.32 5.58 5.39
C TYR A 77 -5.57 5.61 4.09
N PHE A 78 -6.34 5.72 3.01
CA PHE A 78 -5.79 5.86 1.68
C PHE A 78 -5.47 7.32 1.39
N ARG A 79 -4.19 7.63 1.27
CA ARG A 79 -3.72 8.96 0.87
C ARG A 79 -2.47 8.79 0.01
N LEU A 80 -2.53 9.42 -1.15
CA LEU A 80 -1.55 9.31 -2.20
C LEU A 80 -0.38 10.27 -1.94
N SER A 81 0.85 9.77 -1.91
CA SER A 81 2.05 10.60 -1.97
C SER A 81 2.50 10.81 -3.41
N LYS A 82 3.48 11.70 -3.60
CA LYS A 82 4.30 11.75 -4.81
C LYS A 82 4.95 10.41 -5.13
N LEU A 83 5.25 10.25 -6.42
CA LEU A 83 6.14 9.21 -6.91
C LEU A 83 7.59 9.61 -6.61
N ILE A 84 8.25 8.80 -5.79
CA ILE A 84 9.65 9.01 -5.38
C ILE A 84 10.54 7.93 -6.00
N LYS A 85 11.80 8.25 -6.27
CA LYS A 85 12.75 7.23 -6.72
C LYS A 85 13.05 6.29 -5.55
N CYS A 86 13.00 4.98 -5.79
CA CYS A 86 13.33 4.00 -4.77
C CYS A 86 14.83 4.15 -4.39
N PRO A 87 15.15 4.32 -3.09
CA PRO A 87 16.53 4.28 -2.62
C PRO A 87 17.23 2.98 -2.99
N ALA A 88 18.48 3.08 -3.46
CA ALA A 88 19.29 1.93 -3.85
C ALA A 88 19.48 0.90 -2.72
N ALA A 89 19.40 1.32 -1.46
CA ALA A 89 19.50 0.44 -0.29
C ALA A 89 18.24 -0.44 -0.07
N ILE A 90 17.12 -0.11 -0.73
CA ILE A 90 15.85 -0.86 -0.66
C ILE A 90 15.75 -1.86 -1.81
N ASP A 91 16.09 -1.44 -3.04
CA ASP A 91 15.93 -2.26 -4.24
C ASP A 91 17.24 -2.70 -4.90
N ASP A 92 18.39 -2.55 -4.25
CA ASP A 92 19.73 -2.88 -4.76
C ASP A 92 20.06 -2.17 -6.10
N ASP A 93 19.74 -0.86 -6.17
CA ASP A 93 19.98 0.06 -7.31
C ASP A 93 19.32 -0.39 -8.63
N GLN A 94 18.16 -1.05 -8.54
CA GLN A 94 17.39 -1.46 -9.72
C GLN A 94 16.62 -0.28 -10.36
N GLY A 95 16.60 0.87 -9.68
CA GLY A 95 16.07 2.11 -10.23
C GLY A 95 14.54 2.14 -10.30
N GLY A 96 13.87 1.42 -9.41
CA GLY A 96 12.42 1.46 -9.24
C GLY A 96 11.93 2.75 -8.58
N TYR A 97 10.63 2.82 -8.38
CA TYR A 97 9.95 3.98 -7.79
C TYR A 97 8.92 3.51 -6.76
N LEU A 98 8.65 4.36 -5.76
CA LEU A 98 7.70 4.11 -4.69
C LEU A 98 6.60 5.16 -4.71
N ILE A 99 5.39 4.74 -4.34
CA ILE A 99 4.24 5.62 -4.10
C ILE A 99 3.61 5.16 -2.78
N ARG A 100 3.64 5.98 -1.73
CA ARG A 100 2.87 5.71 -0.51
C ARG A 100 1.39 5.94 -0.84
N PHE A 101 0.53 4.99 -0.47
CA PHE A 101 -0.89 5.10 -0.81
C PHE A 101 -1.84 4.71 0.32
N HIS A 102 -1.34 4.08 1.38
CA HIS A 102 -2.14 3.65 2.52
C HIS A 102 -1.29 3.67 3.77
N PHE A 103 -1.75 4.27 4.87
CA PHE A 103 -0.98 4.35 6.12
C PHE A 103 -1.88 4.46 7.35
N ASP A 104 -1.35 4.10 8.51
CA ASP A 104 -2.11 4.11 9.76
C ASP A 104 -2.26 5.52 10.37
N GLN A 105 -3.24 5.71 11.26
CA GLN A 105 -3.54 7.00 11.87
C GLN A 105 -2.36 7.65 12.60
N GLN A 106 -1.49 6.83 13.18
CA GLN A 106 -0.37 7.24 14.02
C GLN A 106 0.91 7.46 13.20
N SER A 107 0.87 7.25 11.88
CA SER A 107 2.02 7.37 10.99
C SER A 107 3.21 6.51 11.46
N CYS A 108 2.93 5.27 11.85
CA CYS A 108 3.91 4.27 12.26
C CYS A 108 3.99 3.07 11.29
N ALA A 109 3.08 2.96 10.32
CA ALA A 109 3.08 1.94 9.29
C ALA A 109 2.51 2.48 7.96
N PHE A 110 3.19 2.13 6.87
CA PHE A 110 2.98 2.71 5.56
C PHE A 110 3.06 1.64 4.48
N ALA A 111 2.08 1.61 3.57
CA ALA A 111 2.08 0.77 2.38
C ALA A 111 2.48 1.59 1.14
N TYR A 112 3.34 0.99 0.34
CA TYR A 112 3.93 1.56 -0.86
C TYR A 112 3.67 0.67 -2.07
N LEU A 113 3.28 1.29 -3.18
CA LEU A 113 3.31 0.64 -4.48
C LEU A 113 4.72 0.82 -5.06
N TYR A 114 5.43 -0.30 -5.23
CA TYR A 114 6.72 -0.30 -5.91
C TYR A 114 6.50 -0.56 -7.40
N LEU A 115 7.08 0.30 -8.25
CA LEU A 115 7.04 0.19 -9.72
C LEU A 115 8.45 -0.08 -10.25
N SER A 116 8.62 -1.19 -10.97
CA SER A 116 9.88 -1.51 -11.66
C SER A 116 9.96 -0.83 -13.02
N LYS A 117 11.18 -0.67 -13.54
CA LYS A 117 11.42 -0.20 -14.91
C LYS A 117 10.94 -1.16 -16.00
N SER A 118 10.72 -2.43 -15.67
CA SER A 118 10.18 -3.44 -16.59
C SER A 118 8.65 -3.42 -16.69
N GLY A 119 7.98 -2.55 -15.92
CA GLY A 119 6.51 -2.44 -15.91
C GLY A 119 5.82 -3.44 -14.98
N CYS A 120 6.57 -4.09 -14.09
CA CYS A 120 6.02 -4.89 -13.01
C CYS A 120 5.82 -4.05 -11.75
N HIS A 121 4.99 -4.54 -10.83
CA HIS A 121 4.76 -3.90 -9.53
C HIS A 121 4.58 -4.92 -8.42
N CYS A 122 4.69 -4.44 -7.18
CA CYS A 122 4.30 -5.14 -5.95
C CYS A 122 3.94 -4.12 -4.86
N VAL A 123 3.37 -4.59 -3.75
CA VAL A 123 3.10 -3.74 -2.57
C VAL A 123 4.07 -4.10 -1.45
N LEU A 124 4.71 -3.07 -0.89
CA LEU A 124 5.58 -3.16 0.26
C LEU A 124 4.90 -2.48 1.46
N VAL A 125 5.14 -2.98 2.67
CA VAL A 125 4.84 -2.25 3.91
C VAL A 125 6.13 -1.95 4.65
N SER A 126 6.17 -0.79 5.31
CA SER A 126 7.27 -0.37 6.15
C SER A 126 6.78 0.35 7.40
N THR A 127 7.59 0.31 8.46
CA THR A 127 7.40 1.16 9.64
C THR A 127 8.04 2.54 9.50
N VAL A 128 8.61 2.84 8.32
CA VAL A 128 9.33 4.08 8.04
C VAL A 128 8.62 4.86 6.93
N ASP A 129 8.50 6.17 7.13
CA ASP A 129 7.97 7.08 6.12
C ASP A 129 9.09 7.53 5.17
N VAL A 130 9.16 6.93 3.98
CA VAL A 130 10.27 7.17 3.04
C VAL A 130 10.33 8.62 2.56
N PRO A 131 9.23 9.25 2.09
CA PRO A 131 9.24 10.67 1.76
C PRO A 131 9.82 11.55 2.88
N MET A 132 9.39 11.33 4.13
CA MET A 132 9.89 12.07 5.29
C MET A 132 11.40 11.85 5.49
N CYS A 133 11.88 10.61 5.44
CA CYS A 133 13.31 10.30 5.58
C CYS A 133 14.17 10.94 4.49
N LEU A 134 13.63 11.08 3.27
CA LEU A 134 14.34 11.71 2.16
C LEU A 134 14.22 13.25 2.18
N ASN A 135 13.49 13.84 3.14
CA ASN A 135 13.07 15.24 3.12
C ASN A 135 12.41 15.62 1.80
N GLU A 136 11.68 14.69 1.19
CA GLU A 136 10.88 14.95 0.01
C GLU A 136 9.48 15.37 0.44
N ASP A 137 9.03 16.53 -0.04
CA ASP A 137 7.62 16.93 0.07
C ASP A 137 6.75 15.85 -0.57
N ASP A 138 5.87 15.25 0.22
CA ASP A 138 5.04 14.11 -0.15
C ASP A 138 3.75 14.51 -0.90
N GLU A 139 3.42 15.81 -0.94
CA GLU A 139 2.16 16.32 -1.50
C GLU A 139 2.24 16.68 -2.99
N ILE A 140 1.52 15.94 -3.84
CA ILE A 140 1.64 16.05 -5.30
C ILE A 140 1.48 17.49 -5.84
N ASN A 141 0.56 18.27 -5.26
CA ASN A 141 0.28 19.65 -5.68
C ASN A 141 0.61 20.73 -4.63
N GLY A 142 1.23 20.39 -3.50
CA GLY A 142 1.84 21.33 -2.54
C GLY A 142 0.96 22.50 -2.08
N GLU A 143 -0.36 22.31 -1.98
CA GLU A 143 -1.20 23.32 -1.31
C GLU A 143 -0.99 23.18 0.19
N GLN A 144 -0.07 23.98 0.70
CA GLN A 144 0.10 24.27 2.11
C GLN A 144 -1.29 24.55 2.69
N LEU A 145 -1.83 23.62 3.48
CA LEU A 145 -2.98 23.92 4.32
C LEU A 145 -2.52 25.00 5.29
N ASP A 146 -2.86 26.26 4.98
CA ASP A 146 -2.75 27.41 5.88
C ASP A 146 -3.65 27.16 7.10
N GLY A 147 -3.16 26.30 8.00
CA GLY A 147 -3.68 26.09 9.33
C GLY A 147 -2.63 26.61 10.29
N ASP A 148 -2.90 27.77 10.89
CA ASP A 148 -2.13 28.35 11.98
C ASP A 148 -1.96 27.33 13.12
N ASN A 149 -0.94 26.49 13.05
CA ASN A 149 -0.42 25.74 14.19
C ASN A 149 0.98 26.29 14.43
N GLU A 150 1.06 27.22 15.37
CA GLU A 150 2.32 27.72 15.91
C GLU A 150 3.21 26.50 16.23
N GLY A 151 4.39 26.48 15.63
CA GLY A 151 5.32 25.35 15.69
C GLY A 151 5.57 24.90 17.12
N GLU A 152 5.12 23.69 17.43
CA GLU A 152 5.86 22.85 18.35
C GLU A 152 7.04 22.31 17.55
N ASP A 153 8.24 22.77 17.89
CA ASP A 153 9.51 22.18 17.46
C ASP A 153 9.50 20.70 17.90
N ILE A 154 8.94 19.83 17.08
CA ILE A 154 9.20 18.40 17.16
C ILE A 154 10.68 18.29 16.77
N ASP A 155 11.51 17.80 17.68
CA ASP A 155 12.90 17.46 17.37
C ASP A 155 12.89 16.53 16.15
N GLU A 156 13.11 17.09 14.96
CA GLU A 156 13.31 16.38 13.70
C GLU A 156 14.61 15.60 13.85
N GLU A 157 14.56 14.44 14.49
CA GLU A 157 15.55 13.40 14.24
C GLU A 157 15.36 12.98 12.78
N SER A 158 15.99 13.73 11.88
CA SER A 158 16.12 13.35 10.48
C SER A 158 16.75 11.97 10.45
N ILE A 159 15.94 10.95 10.14
CA ILE A 159 16.45 9.61 9.90
C ILE A 159 17.48 9.77 8.79
N ASP A 160 18.75 9.49 9.09
CA ASP A 160 19.80 9.55 8.10
C ASP A 160 19.41 8.58 6.98
N THR A 161 19.33 9.06 5.74
CA THR A 161 19.05 8.21 4.57
C THR A 161 20.00 7.01 4.45
N SER A 162 21.16 7.06 5.12
CA SER A 162 22.09 5.94 5.27
C SER A 162 21.55 4.78 6.13
N GLU A 163 20.48 5.02 6.90
CA GLU A 163 19.76 4.05 7.73
C GLU A 163 18.55 3.42 7.03
N LEU A 164 18.10 3.95 5.88
CA LEU A 164 17.05 3.30 5.09
C LEU A 164 17.58 2.00 4.50
N THR A 165 17.31 0.90 5.20
CA THR A 165 17.64 -0.44 4.72
C THR A 165 16.38 -1.19 4.30
N LYS A 166 16.57 -2.15 3.40
CA LYS A 166 15.51 -3.08 3.01
C LYS A 166 14.92 -3.88 4.18
N GLU A 167 15.57 -3.97 5.34
CA GLU A 167 15.06 -4.69 6.52
C GLU A 167 13.79 -4.03 7.09
N TYR A 168 13.60 -2.73 6.86
CA TYR A 168 12.37 -2.02 7.23
C TYR A 168 11.19 -2.30 6.31
N PHE A 169 11.38 -3.09 5.24
CA PHE A 169 10.35 -3.34 4.24
C PHE A 169 9.98 -4.82 4.24
N SER A 170 8.68 -5.07 4.19
CA SER A 170 8.11 -6.40 3.99
C SER A 170 7.22 -6.42 2.76
N LEU A 171 7.24 -7.52 2.00
CA LEU A 171 6.34 -7.72 0.88
C LEU A 171 4.92 -7.95 1.40
N ALA A 172 4.01 -7.02 1.10
CA ALA A 172 2.62 -7.04 1.54
C ALA A 172 1.69 -7.74 0.53
N GLY A 173 2.02 -7.64 -0.75
CA GLY A 173 1.21 -8.20 -1.83
C GLY A 173 2.00 -8.31 -3.12
N LEU A 174 1.73 -9.37 -3.89
CA LEU A 174 2.34 -9.59 -5.21
C LEU A 174 1.78 -8.64 -6.28
N SER A 175 0.63 -8.04 -6.00
CA SER A 175 -0.02 -7.00 -6.80
C SER A 175 -0.78 -6.04 -5.87
N PHE A 176 -1.22 -4.91 -6.41
CA PHE A 176 -2.09 -4.00 -5.68
C PHE A 176 -3.41 -4.64 -5.27
N GLU A 177 -4.06 -5.36 -6.20
CA GLU A 177 -5.35 -5.98 -5.92
C GLU A 177 -5.24 -7.09 -4.88
N GLU A 178 -4.15 -7.88 -4.89
CA GLU A 178 -3.88 -8.87 -3.84
C GLU A 178 -3.72 -8.23 -2.45
N TYR A 179 -3.03 -7.10 -2.37
CA TYR A 179 -2.94 -6.34 -1.11
C TYR A 179 -4.32 -5.87 -0.64
N LEU A 180 -5.13 -5.28 -1.53
CA LEU A 180 -6.46 -4.81 -1.18
C LEU A 180 -7.40 -5.92 -0.71
N VAL A 181 -7.31 -7.11 -1.32
CA VAL A 181 -8.05 -8.29 -0.89
C VAL A 181 -7.75 -8.61 0.58
N THR A 182 -6.48 -8.66 0.95
CA THR A 182 -6.06 -8.91 2.33
C THR A 182 -6.61 -7.84 3.27
N VAL A 183 -6.43 -6.56 2.94
CA VAL A 183 -6.94 -5.44 3.75
C VAL A 183 -8.45 -5.52 3.94
N TYR A 184 -9.20 -5.78 2.87
CA TYR A 184 -10.67 -5.85 2.91
C TYR A 184 -11.16 -7.01 3.78
N PHE A 185 -10.71 -8.24 3.50
CA PHE A 185 -11.22 -9.42 4.19
C PHE A 185 -10.72 -9.53 5.62
N GLU A 186 -9.48 -9.13 5.92
CA GLU A 186 -9.00 -9.07 7.32
C GLU A 186 -9.75 -7.98 8.12
N GLY A 187 -10.07 -6.86 7.47
CA GLY A 187 -10.94 -5.84 8.05
C GLY A 187 -12.33 -6.40 8.38
N LEU A 188 -12.99 -7.06 7.43
CA LEU A 188 -14.29 -7.71 7.66
C LEU A 188 -14.25 -8.72 8.81
N LEU A 189 -13.19 -9.54 8.90
CA LEU A 189 -13.00 -10.48 10.01
C LEU A 189 -12.85 -9.75 11.35
N SER A 190 -12.15 -8.62 11.37
CA SER A 190 -11.97 -7.81 12.58
C SER A 190 -13.28 -7.22 13.09
N PHE A 191 -14.18 -6.87 12.16
CA PHE A 191 -15.55 -6.44 12.46
C PHE A 191 -16.54 -7.60 12.69
N GLN A 192 -16.08 -8.86 12.62
CA GLN A 192 -16.93 -10.04 12.78
C GLN A 192 -18.10 -10.06 11.78
N ALA A 193 -17.85 -9.61 10.55
CA ALA A 193 -18.84 -9.56 9.48
C ALA A 193 -19.49 -10.93 9.25
N GLU A 194 -20.74 -10.92 8.78
CA GLU A 194 -21.42 -12.15 8.39
C GLU A 194 -20.70 -12.85 7.22
N SER A 195 -20.77 -14.17 7.20
CA SER A 195 -20.16 -14.99 6.15
C SER A 195 -20.88 -14.81 4.81
N PHE A 196 -20.13 -14.54 3.75
CA PHE A 196 -20.60 -14.56 2.35
C PHE A 196 -19.58 -15.28 1.46
N GLU A 197 -19.96 -15.59 0.21
CA GLU A 197 -19.15 -16.44 -0.68
C GLU A 197 -17.71 -15.95 -0.82
N GLY A 198 -17.49 -14.64 -1.00
CA GLY A 198 -16.16 -14.04 -1.09
C GLY A 198 -15.32 -14.21 0.17
N LEU A 199 -15.89 -13.95 1.36
CA LEU A 199 -15.19 -14.10 2.64
C LEU A 199 -14.90 -15.57 2.95
N GLU A 200 -15.82 -16.49 2.65
CA GLU A 200 -15.58 -17.92 2.76
C GLU A 200 -14.46 -18.39 1.84
N ASP A 201 -14.47 -17.95 0.58
CA ASP A 201 -13.43 -18.23 -0.39
C ASP A 201 -12.07 -17.71 0.09
N PHE A 202 -12.03 -16.48 0.62
CA PHE A 202 -10.82 -15.88 1.18
C PHE A 202 -10.29 -16.72 2.35
N VAL A 203 -11.12 -17.02 3.36
CA VAL A 203 -10.69 -17.83 4.52
C VAL A 203 -10.23 -19.23 4.09
N LYS A 204 -10.93 -19.85 3.13
CA LYS A 204 -10.59 -21.18 2.60
C LYS A 204 -9.31 -21.19 1.78
N HIS A 205 -8.94 -20.10 1.11
CA HIS A 205 -7.93 -20.10 0.05
C HIS A 205 -6.84 -19.03 0.15
N VAL A 206 -6.90 -18.07 1.07
CA VAL A 206 -5.86 -17.05 1.26
C VAL A 206 -4.92 -17.39 2.42
N TYR A 207 -5.35 -18.27 3.34
CA TYR A 207 -4.42 -19.15 4.07
C TYR A 207 -3.82 -20.22 3.14
N ARG A 208 -3.31 -19.82 1.97
CA ARG A 208 -2.46 -20.66 1.13
C ARG A 208 -1.05 -20.63 1.66
N SER A 209 -0.40 -21.79 1.67
CA SER A 209 0.96 -21.87 2.14
C SER A 209 1.88 -21.05 1.22
N PRO A 210 2.94 -20.40 1.75
CA PRO A 210 3.94 -19.69 0.92
C PRO A 210 4.54 -20.53 -0.21
N ARG A 211 4.38 -21.86 -0.18
CA ARG A 211 4.82 -22.85 -1.16
C ARG A 211 3.90 -22.94 -2.38
N GLU A 212 2.61 -22.64 -2.24
CA GLU A 212 1.63 -22.72 -3.34
C GLU A 212 1.71 -21.52 -4.28
N VAL A 213 2.14 -20.37 -3.76
CA VAL A 213 2.33 -19.13 -4.52
C VAL A 213 3.79 -18.87 -4.91
N GLU A 214 4.70 -19.81 -4.59
CA GLU A 214 6.15 -19.68 -4.81
C GLU A 214 6.49 -19.49 -6.29
N HIS A 215 5.82 -20.22 -7.18
CA HIS A 215 6.01 -20.12 -8.63
C HIS A 215 5.65 -18.74 -9.22
N LEU A 216 4.75 -17.99 -8.58
CA LEU A 216 4.37 -16.65 -9.04
C LEU A 216 5.48 -15.61 -8.79
N ARG A 217 6.34 -15.87 -7.79
CA ARG A 217 7.49 -15.02 -7.43
C ARG A 217 8.60 -15.06 -8.48
N GLU A 218 8.69 -16.14 -9.25
CA GLU A 218 9.64 -16.26 -10.37
C GLU A 218 9.19 -15.51 -11.63
N THR A 219 7.91 -15.16 -11.71
CA THR A 219 7.30 -14.59 -12.93
C THR A 219 7.14 -13.08 -12.92
N ASN A 220 7.18 -12.44 -11.75
CA ASN A 220 7.09 -10.99 -11.60
C ASN A 220 8.45 -10.43 -11.17
N GLU A 221 9.06 -9.59 -12.01
CA GLU A 221 10.41 -9.07 -11.78
C GLU A 221 10.50 -8.12 -10.59
N ALA A 222 9.46 -7.33 -10.31
CA ALA A 222 9.44 -6.43 -9.14
C ALA A 222 9.51 -7.24 -7.84
N ILE A 223 8.76 -8.35 -7.78
CA ILE A 223 8.77 -9.28 -6.65
C ILE A 223 10.12 -9.96 -6.55
N LYS A 224 10.65 -10.45 -7.67
CA LYS A 224 11.94 -11.11 -7.72
C LYS A 224 13.06 -10.17 -7.25
N VAL A 225 13.10 -8.94 -7.74
CA VAL A 225 14.06 -7.90 -7.33
C VAL A 225 14.03 -7.71 -5.81
N PHE A 226 12.84 -7.48 -5.25
CA PHE A 226 12.71 -7.27 -3.81
C PHE A 226 13.17 -8.50 -3.02
N LEU A 227 12.73 -9.71 -3.40
CA LEU A 227 13.09 -10.94 -2.69
C LEU A 227 14.57 -11.30 -2.82
N ASP A 228 15.16 -11.08 -4.00
CA ASP A 228 16.60 -11.26 -4.25
C ASP A 228 17.40 -10.29 -3.37
N ALA A 229 16.94 -9.04 -3.26
CA ALA A 229 17.55 -8.05 -2.37
C ALA A 229 17.49 -8.52 -0.91
N GLN A 230 16.36 -9.07 -0.45
CA GLN A 230 16.22 -9.65 0.90
C GLN A 230 17.04 -10.93 1.11
N LYS A 231 17.74 -11.44 0.08
CA LYS A 231 18.41 -12.75 0.08
C LYS A 231 17.46 -13.87 0.51
N TRP A 232 16.18 -13.73 0.16
CA TRP A 232 15.13 -14.65 0.57
C TRP A 232 15.38 -16.04 -0.04
N LYS A 233 15.32 -17.08 0.79
CA LYS A 233 15.67 -18.47 0.40
C LYS A 233 14.50 -19.46 0.42
N GLY A 234 13.25 -18.99 0.42
CA GLY A 234 12.10 -19.88 0.56
C GLY A 234 11.45 -19.82 1.94
N VAL A 235 10.50 -20.74 2.14
CA VAL A 235 9.71 -20.92 3.38
C VAL A 235 10.58 -21.09 4.64
N GLU A 236 11.80 -21.59 4.49
CA GLU A 236 12.75 -21.77 5.61
C GLU A 236 13.20 -20.44 6.22
N HIS A 237 13.31 -19.37 5.41
CA HIS A 237 13.64 -18.04 5.89
C HIS A 237 12.53 -17.46 6.79
N TYR A 238 11.27 -17.77 6.47
CA TYR A 238 10.09 -17.34 7.25
C TYR A 238 10.03 -17.99 8.65
N ARG A 239 10.46 -19.26 8.77
CA ARG A 239 10.50 -19.96 10.07
C ARG A 239 11.60 -19.44 10.99
N GLN A 240 12.69 -18.91 10.43
CA GLN A 240 13.76 -18.30 11.22
C GLN A 240 13.28 -17.01 11.89
N LEU A 241 12.57 -16.15 11.15
CA LEU A 241 12.06 -14.86 11.65
C LEU A 241 10.96 -14.95 12.72
N ILE A 242 10.23 -16.06 12.81
CA ILE A 242 9.16 -16.28 13.82
C ILE A 242 9.72 -16.97 15.09
N SER A 243 10.95 -17.49 15.02
CA SER A 243 11.57 -18.24 16.11
C SER A 243 12.58 -17.43 16.93
N ASP A 244 12.82 -16.18 16.55
CA ASP A 244 13.64 -15.18 17.26
C ASP A 244 12.71 -14.13 17.92
#